data_AF-A0A1G9R141-F1
#
_entry.id   AF-A0A1G9R141-F1
#
_cell.length_a   1.000
_cell.length_b   1.000
_cell.length_c   1.000
_cell.angle_alpha   90.00
_cell.angle_beta   90.00
_cell.angle_gamma   90.00
#
_symmetry.space_group_name_H-M   'P 1'
#
loop_
_entity.id
_entity.type
_entity.pdbx_description
1 polymer ?
#
loop_
_entity_poly.entity_id
_entity_poly.type
_entity_poly.pdbx_seq_one_letter_code
_entity_poly.pdbx_strand_id
1 'polypeptide(L)'
;MSLKPIYRNGLALLLLTSPAWGAETLLEQAQGCAVLESRLERLNCYDALFRVAPEAPTAGDSRTPQWYAVKALEQGRGDDFTFRVQREDNGDVLMSALALGTTAPRPRLVISCDDTITRFQLHVDQPLDEGRTQLRLSTAGAALEQSWRIRDGGYLISGGRGLPAIDTLRRLLDSETLNLGSDIPALDGLRFDISDLREKIQPLRDACRW
;
A
#
# COMPACT_ATOMS: atom_id res chain seq x y z
N MET A 1 28.97 4.74 -85.99
CA MET A 1 29.72 5.34 -84.86
C MET A 1 28.97 6.57 -84.40
N SER A 2 28.25 6.51 -83.27
CA SER A 2 27.92 7.70 -82.47
C SER A 2 27.46 7.26 -81.08
N LEU A 3 28.01 7.90 -80.05
CA LEU A 3 27.92 7.55 -78.63
C LEU A 3 26.67 8.13 -77.93
N LYS A 4 26.15 7.33 -76.97
CA LYS A 4 25.51 7.60 -75.64
C LYS A 4 24.66 8.88 -75.41
N PRO A 5 23.66 8.76 -74.51
CA PRO A 5 23.87 9.39 -73.20
C PRO A 5 23.52 8.51 -71.99
N ILE A 6 24.12 8.93 -70.88
CA ILE A 6 24.20 8.29 -69.56
C ILE A 6 23.03 8.78 -68.70
N TYR A 7 22.25 7.86 -68.11
CA TYR A 7 21.23 8.19 -67.12
C TYR A 7 21.84 8.33 -65.72
N ARG A 8 21.57 9.47 -65.10
CA ARG A 8 22.08 9.91 -63.79
C ARG A 8 21.09 9.49 -62.71
N ASN A 9 21.43 8.48 -61.90
CA ASN A 9 20.63 8.07 -60.73
C ASN A 9 20.77 9.12 -59.62
N GLY A 10 19.67 9.80 -59.28
CA GLY A 10 19.57 10.66 -58.11
C GLY A 10 19.16 9.85 -56.89
N LEU A 11 20.06 9.76 -55.89
CA LEU A 11 19.79 9.18 -54.59
C LEU A 11 19.04 10.22 -53.73
N ALA A 12 17.75 9.98 -53.44
CA ALA A 12 16.97 10.82 -52.54
C ALA A 12 17.18 10.34 -51.10
N LEU A 13 17.85 11.16 -50.27
CA LEU A 13 18.04 10.92 -48.84
C LEU A 13 16.81 11.46 -48.08
N LEU A 14 15.93 10.58 -47.63
CA LEU A 14 14.80 10.91 -46.75
C LEU A 14 15.31 11.04 -45.31
N LEU A 15 15.37 12.27 -44.80
CA LEU A 15 15.58 12.55 -43.38
C LEU A 15 14.27 12.25 -42.62
N LEU A 16 14.29 11.21 -41.78
CA LEU A 16 13.25 10.93 -40.79
C LEU A 16 13.43 11.90 -39.60
N THR A 17 12.63 12.96 -39.53
CA THR A 17 12.53 13.81 -38.34
C THR A 17 11.53 13.20 -37.36
N SER A 18 12.02 12.73 -36.21
CA SER A 18 11.16 12.32 -35.09
C SER A 18 10.44 13.54 -34.48
N PRO A 19 9.22 13.40 -33.93
CA PRO A 19 8.48 14.52 -33.36
C PRO A 19 9.04 14.87 -31.97
N ALA A 20 10.00 15.79 -31.90
CA ALA A 20 10.52 16.34 -30.64
C ALA A 20 9.57 17.34 -29.94
N TRP A 21 8.53 17.80 -30.64
CA TRP A 21 7.71 18.95 -30.23
C TRP A 21 6.83 18.72 -29.00
N GLY A 22 6.50 17.47 -28.67
CA GLY A 22 5.66 17.16 -27.50
C GLY A 22 6.39 17.31 -26.15
N ALA A 23 7.71 17.08 -26.13
CA ALA A 23 8.51 17.17 -24.91
C ALA A 23 8.94 18.61 -24.60
N GLU A 24 9.25 19.40 -25.64
CA GLU A 24 9.63 20.82 -25.53
C GLU A 24 8.47 21.66 -24.98
N THR A 25 7.25 21.41 -25.46
CA THR A 25 6.04 22.12 -25.02
C THR A 25 5.66 21.82 -23.57
N LEU A 26 5.84 20.57 -23.11
CA LEU A 26 5.60 20.19 -21.72
C LEU A 26 6.60 20.85 -20.76
N LEU A 27 7.88 20.90 -21.15
CA LEU A 27 8.93 21.52 -20.34
C LEU A 27 8.69 23.03 -20.17
N GLU A 28 8.30 23.72 -21.24
CA GLU A 28 7.97 25.15 -21.19
C GLU A 28 6.77 25.44 -20.27
N GLN A 29 5.72 24.63 -20.35
CA GLN A 29 4.56 24.73 -19.46
C GLN A 29 4.95 24.51 -17.98
N ALA A 30 5.82 23.53 -17.71
CA ALA A 30 6.30 23.25 -16.36
C ALA A 30 7.17 24.37 -15.78
N GLN A 31 7.94 25.05 -16.62
CA GLN A 31 8.68 26.26 -16.24
C GLN A 31 7.72 27.42 -15.91
N GLY A 32 6.62 27.54 -16.65
CA GLY A 32 5.54 28.49 -16.35
C GLY A 32 4.89 28.29 -14.97
N CYS A 33 4.77 27.05 -14.50
CA CYS A 33 4.30 26.79 -13.14
C CYS A 33 5.31 27.25 -12.06
N ALA A 34 6.62 27.18 -12.34
CA ALA A 34 7.66 27.46 -11.36
C ALA A 34 7.66 28.92 -10.86
N VAL A 35 7.20 29.85 -11.70
CA VAL A 35 7.19 31.29 -11.41
C VAL A 35 5.96 31.77 -10.63
N LEU A 36 4.99 30.88 -10.35
CA LEU A 36 3.82 31.22 -9.55
C LEU A 36 4.23 31.40 -8.08
N GLU A 37 3.91 32.56 -7.48
CA GLU A 37 4.23 32.88 -6.08
C GLU A 37 3.45 32.01 -5.08
N SER A 38 2.15 31.88 -5.29
CA SER A 38 1.27 31.09 -4.43
C SER A 38 1.63 29.61 -4.49
N ARG A 39 1.96 29.05 -3.32
CA ARG A 39 2.28 27.62 -3.18
C ARG A 39 1.14 26.72 -3.67
N LEU A 40 -0.11 27.11 -3.40
CA LEU A 40 -1.27 26.32 -3.78
C LEU A 40 -1.51 26.37 -5.30
N GLU A 41 -1.36 27.55 -5.91
CA GLU A 41 -1.51 27.70 -7.36
C GLU A 41 -0.40 26.99 -8.12
N ARG A 42 0.85 27.11 -7.65
CA ARG A 42 1.99 26.39 -8.22
C ARG A 42 1.79 24.88 -8.20
N LEU A 43 1.30 24.34 -7.07
CA LEU A 43 0.96 22.92 -6.97
C LEU A 43 -0.14 22.53 -7.97
N ASN A 44 -1.23 23.30 -8.02
CA ASN A 44 -2.34 23.03 -8.93
C ASN A 44 -1.92 23.10 -10.41
N CYS A 45 -1.02 24.01 -10.76
CA CYS A 45 -0.45 24.13 -12.11
C CYS A 45 0.32 22.87 -12.50
N TYR A 46 1.22 22.38 -11.63
CA TYR A 46 1.93 21.13 -11.89
C TYR A 46 0.99 19.93 -11.97
N ASP A 47 0.00 19.85 -11.07
CA ASP A 47 -1.00 18.80 -11.09
C ASP A 47 -1.77 18.79 -12.42
N ALA A 48 -2.13 19.95 -12.97
CA ALA A 48 -2.81 20.04 -14.27
C ALA A 48 -1.94 19.58 -15.47
N LEU A 49 -0.61 19.76 -15.38
CA LEU A 49 0.31 19.39 -16.46
C LEU A 49 0.70 17.91 -16.43
N PHE A 50 0.91 17.35 -15.24
CA PHE A 50 1.54 16.04 -15.08
C PHE A 50 0.61 14.97 -14.53
N ARG A 51 -0.50 15.36 -13.88
CA ARG A 51 -1.46 14.38 -13.40
C ARG A 51 -2.38 14.04 -14.57
N VAL A 52 -2.28 12.81 -15.07
CA VAL A 52 -3.39 12.19 -15.80
C VAL A 52 -4.60 12.31 -14.89
N ALA A 53 -5.70 12.91 -15.38
CA ALA A 53 -6.92 13.03 -14.61
C ALA A 53 -7.17 11.68 -13.94
N PRO A 54 -7.28 11.60 -12.60
CA PRO A 54 -7.64 10.34 -11.97
C PRO A 54 -8.91 9.91 -12.67
N GLU A 55 -8.85 8.74 -13.31
CA GLU A 55 -10.02 8.10 -13.87
C GLU A 55 -11.07 8.18 -12.76
N ALA A 56 -12.20 8.87 -13.02
CA ALA A 56 -13.25 9.07 -12.02
C ALA A 56 -13.44 7.74 -11.30
N PRO A 57 -13.41 7.68 -9.95
CA PRO A 57 -13.32 6.43 -9.23
C PRO A 57 -14.40 5.53 -9.80
N THR A 58 -13.96 4.58 -10.61
CA THR A 58 -14.88 3.59 -11.13
C THR A 58 -15.42 2.94 -9.86
N ALA A 59 -16.67 2.48 -9.88
CA ALA A 59 -17.15 1.52 -8.88
C ALA A 59 -16.40 0.18 -9.04
N GLY A 60 -15.09 0.25 -9.22
CA GLY A 60 -14.13 -0.81 -9.23
C GLY A 60 -13.63 -1.03 -7.82
N ASP A 61 -12.94 -2.15 -7.68
CA ASP A 61 -12.46 -2.62 -6.41
C ASP A 61 -11.37 -1.72 -5.84
N SER A 62 -11.65 -1.10 -4.69
CA SER A 62 -10.68 -0.25 -3.98
C SER A 62 -9.62 -1.03 -3.20
N ARG A 63 -9.73 -2.37 -3.13
CA ARG A 63 -8.81 -3.22 -2.37
C ARG A 63 -7.46 -3.35 -3.05
N THR A 64 -6.40 -3.31 -2.25
CA THR A 64 -5.02 -3.43 -2.75
C THR A 64 -4.66 -4.88 -3.09
N PRO A 65 -3.64 -5.11 -3.94
CA PRO A 65 -3.11 -6.47 -4.16
C PRO A 65 -2.70 -7.18 -2.87
N GLN A 66 -2.18 -6.43 -1.89
CA GLN A 66 -1.84 -6.97 -0.57
C GLN A 66 -3.06 -7.50 0.18
N TRP A 67 -4.21 -6.82 0.10
CA TRP A 67 -5.45 -7.31 0.72
C TRP A 67 -5.84 -8.68 0.17
N TYR A 68 -5.68 -8.87 -1.14
CA TYR A 68 -5.90 -10.14 -1.81
C TYR A 68 -4.90 -11.22 -1.44
N ALA A 69 -3.61 -10.87 -1.36
CA ALA A 69 -2.56 -11.78 -0.91
C ALA A 69 -2.82 -12.27 0.52
N VAL A 70 -3.19 -11.38 1.44
CA VAL A 70 -3.59 -11.73 2.81
C VAL A 70 -4.82 -12.65 2.81
N LYS A 71 -5.83 -12.33 1.99
CA LYS A 71 -7.01 -13.18 1.87
C LYS A 71 -6.64 -14.58 1.39
N ALA A 72 -5.77 -14.70 0.40
CA ALA A 72 -5.27 -15.98 -0.11
C ALA A 72 -4.45 -16.75 0.94
N LEU A 73 -3.58 -16.06 1.69
CA LEU A 73 -2.80 -16.65 2.78
C LEU A 73 -3.68 -17.30 3.86
N GLU A 74 -4.87 -16.75 4.10
CA GLU A 74 -5.83 -17.25 5.09
C GLU A 74 -6.87 -18.22 4.50
N GLN A 75 -6.85 -18.51 3.19
CA GLN A 75 -7.77 -19.47 2.59
C GLN A 75 -7.56 -20.89 3.13
N GLY A 76 -8.66 -21.63 3.25
CA GLY A 76 -8.65 -23.03 3.70
C GLY A 76 -8.21 -23.22 5.16
N ARG A 77 -8.15 -22.14 5.95
CA ARG A 77 -7.78 -22.22 7.37
C ARG A 77 -8.91 -22.80 8.21
N GLY A 78 -8.59 -23.80 9.02
CA GLY A 78 -9.47 -24.36 10.05
C GLY A 78 -9.40 -23.53 11.34
N ASP A 79 -9.42 -24.20 12.50
CA ASP A 79 -9.46 -23.56 13.82
C ASP A 79 -8.08 -23.15 14.37
N ASP A 80 -7.12 -22.85 13.48
CA ASP A 80 -5.83 -22.26 13.84
C ASP A 80 -5.91 -20.74 13.66
N PHE A 81 -5.55 -19.97 14.69
CA PHE A 81 -5.66 -18.50 14.72
C PHE A 81 -4.32 -17.77 14.88
N THR A 82 -3.22 -18.52 14.94
CA THR A 82 -1.86 -17.99 15.13
C THR A 82 -1.34 -17.20 13.92
N PHE A 83 -0.13 -16.64 13.94
CA PHE A 83 0.39 -15.97 12.74
C PHE A 83 0.76 -16.96 11.63
N ARG A 84 0.27 -16.75 10.40
CA ARG A 84 0.86 -17.31 9.18
C ARG A 84 1.91 -16.34 8.66
N VAL A 85 2.97 -16.86 8.05
CA VAL A 85 4.07 -16.07 7.48
C VAL A 85 4.32 -16.55 6.06
N GLN A 86 4.39 -15.61 5.14
CA GLN A 86 4.72 -15.82 3.74
C GLN A 86 5.88 -14.90 3.36
N ARG A 87 6.88 -15.44 2.66
CA ARG A 87 7.91 -14.65 1.99
C ARG A 87 7.58 -14.63 0.50
N GLU A 88 7.59 -13.45 -0.08
CA GLU A 88 7.38 -13.26 -1.51
C GLU A 88 8.72 -13.31 -2.26
N ASP A 89 8.69 -13.57 -3.56
CA ASP A 89 9.89 -13.70 -4.40
C ASP A 89 10.74 -12.42 -4.45
N ASN A 90 10.10 -11.25 -4.27
CA ASN A 90 10.76 -9.95 -4.21
C ASN A 90 11.42 -9.65 -2.86
N GLY A 91 11.34 -10.57 -1.89
CA GLY A 91 11.88 -10.42 -0.55
C GLY A 91 10.92 -9.78 0.45
N ASP A 92 9.73 -9.36 0.02
CA ASP A 92 8.69 -8.89 0.92
C ASP A 92 8.22 -10.02 1.83
N VAL A 93 7.71 -9.63 3.00
CA VAL A 93 7.20 -10.57 4.00
C VAL A 93 5.81 -10.16 4.39
N LEU A 94 4.89 -11.12 4.36
CA LEU A 94 3.51 -10.95 4.76
C LEU A 94 3.20 -11.88 5.92
N MET A 95 2.59 -11.33 6.98
CA MET A 95 2.13 -12.08 8.12
C MET A 95 0.67 -11.75 8.41
N SER A 96 -0.12 -12.76 8.76
CA SER A 96 -1.51 -12.55 9.17
C SER A 96 -2.01 -13.51 10.23
N ALA A 97 -2.92 -13.02 11.07
CA ALA A 97 -3.66 -13.79 12.07
C ALA A 97 -5.15 -13.45 12.00
N LEU A 98 -6.01 -14.45 12.25
CA LEU A 98 -7.47 -14.27 12.21
C LEU A 98 -8.02 -13.84 13.56
N ALA A 99 -9.05 -12.98 13.54
CA ALA A 99 -9.75 -12.61 14.76
C ALA A 99 -10.44 -13.82 15.41
N LEU A 100 -10.15 -14.04 16.70
CA LEU A 100 -10.76 -15.02 17.57
C LEU A 100 -12.24 -14.68 17.80
N GLY A 101 -13.08 -15.71 17.96
CA GLY A 101 -14.48 -15.55 18.38
C GLY A 101 -15.43 -14.86 17.39
N THR A 102 -14.95 -14.52 16.18
CA THR A 102 -15.79 -13.98 15.10
C THR A 102 -16.39 -15.10 14.23
N THR A 103 -17.28 -14.79 13.29
CA THR A 103 -17.69 -15.71 12.23
C THR A 103 -17.01 -15.32 10.92
N ALA A 104 -16.81 -16.27 10.01
CA ALA A 104 -16.29 -15.94 8.68
C ALA A 104 -17.26 -14.99 7.93
N PRO A 105 -16.75 -14.03 7.12
CA PRO A 105 -15.34 -13.70 6.93
C PRO A 105 -14.76 -12.93 8.14
N ARG A 106 -13.62 -13.41 8.66
CA ARG A 106 -13.01 -12.88 9.88
C ARG A 106 -12.06 -11.72 9.56
N PRO A 107 -12.05 -10.63 10.34
CA PRO A 107 -10.99 -9.63 10.27
C PRO A 107 -9.60 -10.24 10.45
N ARG A 108 -8.61 -9.67 9.76
CA ARG A 108 -7.24 -10.18 9.72
C ARG A 108 -6.28 -9.13 10.25
N LEU A 109 -5.54 -9.45 11.30
CA LEU A 109 -4.40 -8.64 11.74
C LEU A 109 -3.26 -8.90 10.78
N VAL A 110 -2.67 -7.85 10.23
CA VAL A 110 -1.65 -7.95 9.17
C VAL A 110 -0.42 -7.18 9.58
N ILE A 111 0.73 -7.84 9.45
CA ILE A 111 2.05 -7.23 9.60
C ILE A 111 2.81 -7.55 8.32
N SER A 112 3.38 -6.55 7.67
CA SER A 112 4.16 -6.78 6.45
C SER A 112 5.43 -5.97 6.41
N CYS A 113 6.42 -6.48 5.69
CA CYS A 113 7.51 -5.69 5.13
C CYS A 113 7.25 -5.61 3.63
N ASP A 114 6.91 -4.41 3.15
CA ASP A 114 6.65 -4.12 1.73
C ASP A 114 7.54 -2.94 1.36
N ASP A 115 8.41 -3.13 0.36
CA ASP A 115 9.40 -2.14 -0.08
C ASP A 115 10.24 -1.62 1.10
N THR A 116 10.75 -2.53 1.94
CA THR A 116 11.53 -2.24 3.15
C THR A 116 10.81 -1.42 4.23
N ILE A 117 9.49 -1.25 4.12
CA ILE A 117 8.67 -0.52 5.08
C ILE A 117 7.81 -1.51 5.87
N THR A 118 8.02 -1.54 7.19
CA THR A 118 7.14 -2.30 8.10
C THR A 118 5.77 -1.64 8.15
N ARG A 119 4.70 -2.40 7.93
CA ARG A 119 3.32 -1.93 8.04
C ARG A 119 2.59 -2.76 9.08
N PHE A 120 1.76 -2.10 9.87
CA PHE A 120 0.86 -2.74 10.82
C PHE A 120 -0.57 -2.32 10.53
N GLN A 121 -1.42 -3.30 10.27
CA GLN A 121 -2.72 -3.09 9.65
C GLN A 121 -3.76 -4.09 10.15
N LEU A 122 -5.02 -3.74 9.95
CA LEU A 122 -6.17 -4.63 10.05
C LEU A 122 -6.88 -4.63 8.71
N HIS A 123 -7.18 -5.82 8.17
CA HIS A 123 -7.94 -5.99 6.93
C HIS A 123 -9.33 -6.54 7.25
N VAL A 124 -10.35 -5.98 6.62
CA VAL A 124 -11.76 -6.36 6.79
C VAL A 124 -12.39 -6.71 5.44
N ASP A 125 -13.47 -7.50 5.45
CA ASP A 125 -14.22 -7.87 4.21
C ASP A 125 -15.41 -6.97 3.93
N GLN A 126 -15.85 -6.19 4.91
CA GLN A 126 -16.85 -5.14 4.72
C GLN A 126 -16.16 -3.78 4.90
N PRO A 127 -16.36 -2.84 3.98
CA PRO A 127 -15.71 -1.54 4.06
C PRO A 127 -16.27 -0.75 5.24
N LEU A 128 -15.37 -0.04 5.93
CA LEU A 128 -15.72 0.97 6.91
C LEU A 128 -15.74 2.36 6.26
N ASP A 129 -16.39 3.31 6.91
CA ASP A 129 -16.36 4.70 6.48
C ASP A 129 -14.92 5.24 6.47
N GLU A 130 -14.54 5.93 5.40
CA GLU A 130 -13.18 6.45 5.25
C GLU A 130 -12.82 7.48 6.32
N GLY A 131 -11.52 7.60 6.63
CA GLY A 131 -11.01 8.60 7.55
C GLY A 131 -10.12 8.03 8.64
N ARG A 132 -10.50 8.23 9.89
CA ARG A 132 -9.73 7.81 11.07
C ARG A 132 -10.66 7.30 12.17
N THR A 133 -10.16 6.35 12.95
CA THR A 133 -10.82 5.84 14.16
C THR A 133 -9.80 5.80 15.30
N GLN A 134 -10.26 5.93 16.53
CA GLN A 134 -9.45 5.69 17.71
C GLN A 134 -9.54 4.21 18.06
N LEU A 135 -8.38 3.55 18.17
CA LEU A 135 -8.28 2.17 18.61
C LEU A 135 -7.50 2.09 19.92
N ARG A 136 -8.11 1.41 20.89
CA ARG A 136 -7.44 0.95 22.10
C ARG A 136 -6.87 -0.44 21.84
N LEU A 137 -5.55 -0.56 21.84
CA LEU A 137 -4.84 -1.84 21.80
C LEU A 137 -4.53 -2.26 23.23
N SER A 138 -5.15 -3.34 23.71
CA SER A 138 -4.97 -3.84 25.08
C SER A 138 -4.36 -5.23 25.08
N THR A 139 -3.33 -5.41 25.90
CA THR A 139 -2.74 -6.70 26.26
C THR A 139 -2.89 -6.92 27.77
N ALA A 140 -2.42 -8.05 28.30
CA ALA A 140 -2.51 -8.32 29.75
C ALA A 140 -1.74 -7.31 30.61
N GLY A 141 -0.67 -6.71 30.07
CA GLY A 141 0.23 -5.82 30.83
C GLY A 141 0.15 -4.34 30.46
N ALA A 142 -0.52 -3.97 29.36
CA ALA A 142 -0.54 -2.59 28.88
C ALA A 142 -1.76 -2.30 27.99
N ALA A 143 -2.11 -1.02 27.89
CA ALA A 143 -3.03 -0.52 26.88
C ALA A 143 -2.41 0.71 26.19
N LEU A 144 -2.68 0.85 24.89
CA LEU A 144 -2.26 1.96 24.06
C LEU A 144 -3.45 2.48 23.26
N GLU A 145 -3.65 3.80 23.28
CA GLU A 145 -4.62 4.47 22.43
C GLU A 145 -3.92 5.03 21.19
N GLN A 146 -4.45 4.73 20.00
CA GLN A 146 -3.88 5.19 18.74
C GLN A 146 -4.96 5.61 17.75
N SER A 147 -4.70 6.69 17.01
CA SER A 147 -5.52 7.07 15.86
C SER A 147 -5.06 6.31 14.63
N TRP A 148 -5.89 5.36 14.17
CA TRP A 148 -5.63 4.57 12.97
C TRP A 148 -6.34 5.17 11.76
N ARG A 149 -5.77 4.96 10.57
CA ARG A 149 -6.33 5.50 9.31
C ARG A 149 -7.06 4.42 8.53
N ILE A 150 -8.30 4.68 8.17
CA ILE A 150 -9.09 3.84 7.27
C ILE A 150 -8.74 4.24 5.83
N ARG A 151 -8.41 3.25 4.99
CA ARG A 151 -7.88 3.42 3.64
C ARG A 151 -8.52 2.44 2.67
N ASP A 152 -8.19 2.61 1.39
CA ASP A 152 -8.48 1.66 0.32
C ASP A 152 -9.98 1.36 0.22
N GLY A 153 -10.80 2.42 0.26
CA GLY A 153 -12.26 2.36 0.25
C GLY A 153 -12.89 1.67 1.47
N GLY A 154 -12.19 1.66 2.61
CA GLY A 154 -12.73 1.14 3.86
C GLY A 154 -12.22 -0.24 4.27
N TYR A 155 -11.46 -0.93 3.41
CA TYR A 155 -11.07 -2.33 3.63
C TYR A 155 -9.78 -2.52 4.43
N LEU A 156 -9.01 -1.44 4.62
CA LEU A 156 -7.72 -1.46 5.32
C LEU A 156 -7.69 -0.38 6.40
N ILE A 157 -7.37 -0.79 7.63
CA ILE A 157 -7.18 0.12 8.77
C ILE A 157 -5.70 0.07 9.15
N SER A 158 -4.98 1.18 8.96
CA SER A 158 -3.53 1.28 9.17
C SER A 158 -3.20 1.87 10.53
N GLY A 159 -2.47 1.11 11.34
CA GLY A 159 -1.90 1.52 12.63
C GLY A 159 -0.53 2.19 12.53
N GLY A 160 -0.04 2.42 11.31
CA GLY A 160 1.24 3.07 11.05
C GLY A 160 2.09 2.36 9.99
N ARG A 161 3.25 2.97 9.71
CA ARG A 161 4.27 2.42 8.82
C ARG A 161 5.66 2.85 9.31
N GLY A 162 6.69 2.03 9.08
CA GLY A 162 8.05 2.27 9.56
C GLY A 162 8.11 2.34 11.09
N LEU A 163 8.91 3.27 11.63
CA LEU A 163 9.15 3.41 13.07
C LEU A 163 7.88 3.42 13.94
N PRO A 164 6.81 4.17 13.63
CA PRO A 164 5.54 4.09 14.38
C PRO A 164 4.93 2.68 14.49
N ALA A 165 4.96 1.91 13.40
CA ALA A 165 4.46 0.53 13.40
C ALA A 165 5.39 -0.37 14.25
N ILE A 166 6.70 -0.20 14.07
CA ILE A 166 7.75 -0.93 14.80
C ILE A 166 7.62 -0.72 16.32
N ASP A 167 7.44 0.52 16.76
CA ASP A 167 7.30 0.84 18.19
C ASP A 167 6.04 0.22 18.80
N THR A 168 4.96 0.10 18.01
CA THR A 168 3.75 -0.60 18.43
C THR A 168 4.01 -2.09 18.53
N LEU A 169 4.58 -2.70 17.49
CA LEU A 169 4.89 -4.14 17.45
C LEU A 169 5.84 -4.56 18.57
N ARG A 170 6.87 -3.76 18.88
CA ARG A 170 7.81 -4.03 19.99
C ARG A 170 7.11 -4.16 21.33
N ARG A 171 6.03 -3.42 21.57
CA ARG A 171 5.23 -3.51 22.81
C ARG A 171 4.36 -4.77 22.85
N LEU A 172 4.08 -5.36 21.69
CA LEU A 172 3.24 -6.56 21.56
C LEU A 172 4.05 -7.87 21.59
N LEU A 173 5.37 -7.84 21.39
CA LEU A 173 6.19 -9.06 21.23
C LEU A 173 6.07 -10.06 22.39
N ASP A 174 5.86 -9.60 23.63
CA ASP A 174 5.79 -10.45 24.83
C ASP A 174 4.35 -10.68 25.34
N SER A 175 3.36 -10.37 24.50
CA SER A 175 1.95 -10.55 24.86
C SER A 175 1.40 -11.83 24.25
N GLU A 176 0.49 -12.50 24.96
CA GLU A 176 -0.21 -13.68 24.43
C GLU A 176 -1.41 -13.30 23.58
N THR A 177 -2.11 -12.22 23.96
CA THR A 177 -3.33 -11.77 23.28
C THR A 177 -3.34 -10.27 23.08
N LEU A 178 -3.92 -9.85 21.95
CA LEU A 178 -4.23 -8.46 21.63
C LEU A 178 -5.75 -8.31 21.54
N ASN A 179 -6.31 -7.37 22.30
CA ASN A 179 -7.71 -6.96 22.22
C ASN A 179 -7.77 -5.54 21.63
N LEU A 180 -8.66 -5.34 20.66
CA LEU A 180 -8.97 -4.03 20.10
C LEU A 180 -10.27 -3.50 20.69
N GLY A 181 -10.25 -2.27 21.17
CA GLY A 181 -11.43 -1.49 21.53
C GLY A 181 -11.64 -0.35 20.53
N SER A 182 -12.89 -0.10 20.14
CA SER A 182 -13.25 0.93 19.16
C SER A 182 -14.66 1.48 19.41
N ASP A 183 -14.94 2.67 18.90
CA ASP A 183 -16.31 3.16 18.74
C ASP A 183 -17.03 2.54 17.53
N ILE A 184 -16.29 1.92 16.61
CA ILE A 184 -16.82 1.22 15.45
C ILE A 184 -17.17 -0.23 15.85
N PRO A 185 -18.44 -0.66 15.78
CA PRO A 185 -18.87 -2.00 16.23
C PRO A 185 -18.17 -3.15 15.49
N ALA A 186 -17.77 -2.95 14.24
CA ALA A 186 -17.05 -3.96 13.46
C ALA A 186 -15.60 -4.18 13.92
N LEU A 187 -15.04 -3.23 14.69
CA LEU A 187 -13.66 -3.26 15.20
C LEU A 187 -13.61 -3.52 16.71
N ASP A 188 -14.66 -3.15 17.43
CA ASP A 188 -14.72 -3.27 18.89
C ASP A 188 -14.77 -4.74 19.34
N GLY A 189 -13.96 -5.07 20.35
CA GLY A 189 -13.88 -6.41 20.92
C GLY A 189 -13.12 -7.44 20.07
N LEU A 190 -12.52 -7.05 18.94
CA LEU A 190 -11.69 -7.96 18.15
C LEU A 190 -10.51 -8.45 18.98
N ARG A 191 -10.24 -9.75 18.92
CA ARG A 191 -9.16 -10.39 19.68
C ARG A 191 -8.28 -11.23 18.77
N PHE A 192 -6.98 -11.19 19.00
CA PHE A 192 -5.98 -11.94 18.25
C PHE A 192 -5.07 -12.71 19.20
N ASP A 193 -4.76 -13.95 18.83
CA ASP A 193 -3.64 -14.69 19.43
C ASP A 193 -2.35 -14.15 18.83
N ILE A 194 -1.48 -13.64 19.69
CA ILE A 194 -0.18 -13.09 19.32
C ILE A 194 0.95 -13.75 20.12
N SER A 195 0.68 -14.91 20.74
CA SER A 195 1.62 -15.64 21.59
C SER A 195 2.90 -16.08 20.86
N ASP A 196 2.82 -16.29 19.56
CA ASP A 196 3.94 -16.68 18.70
C ASP A 196 4.57 -15.50 17.94
N LEU A 197 4.12 -14.26 18.19
CA LEU A 197 4.56 -13.08 17.45
C LEU A 197 6.08 -12.88 17.52
N ARG A 198 6.68 -13.04 18.71
CA ARG A 198 8.12 -12.89 18.92
C ARG A 198 8.96 -13.82 18.04
N GLU A 199 8.50 -15.06 17.86
CA GLU A 199 9.18 -16.06 17.04
C GLU A 199 8.92 -15.80 15.55
N LYS A 200 7.65 -15.62 15.18
CA LYS A 200 7.24 -15.56 13.77
C LYS A 200 7.56 -14.24 13.07
N ILE A 201 7.85 -13.16 13.80
CA ILE A 201 8.18 -11.86 13.19
C ILE A 201 9.62 -11.81 12.64
N GLN A 202 10.49 -12.77 12.94
CA GLN A 202 11.91 -12.70 12.56
C GLN A 202 12.14 -12.51 11.04
N PRO A 203 11.47 -13.26 10.13
CA PRO A 203 11.53 -13.00 8.69
C PRO A 203 11.28 -11.55 8.29
N LEU A 204 10.29 -10.92 8.92
CA LEU A 204 9.88 -9.55 8.66
C LEU A 204 10.94 -8.56 9.16
N ARG A 205 11.52 -8.81 10.35
CA ARG A 205 12.61 -8.01 10.92
C ARG A 205 13.86 -8.06 10.07
N ASP A 206 14.17 -9.22 9.47
CA ASP A 206 15.30 -9.36 8.55
C ASP A 206 15.07 -8.51 7.28
N ALA A 207 13.89 -8.63 6.67
CA ALA A 207 13.53 -7.91 5.44
C ALA A 207 13.50 -6.38 5.64
N CYS A 208 12.99 -5.92 6.78
CA CYS A 208 12.83 -4.49 7.09
C CYS A 208 13.93 -3.90 7.99
N ARG A 209 14.90 -4.72 8.43
CA ARG A 209 16.13 -4.35 9.16
C ARG A 209 15.93 -3.65 10.51
N TRP A 210 15.21 -4.26 11.48
CA TRP A 210 15.03 -3.67 12.84
C TRP A 210 14.83 -4.65 14.01
#